data_AF-D1Q0K9-F1
#
_entry.id   AF-D1Q0K9-F1
#
_cell.length_a   1.000
_cell.length_b   1.000
_cell.length_c   1.000
_cell.angle_alpha   90.00
_cell.angle_beta   90.00
_cell.angle_gamma   90.00
#
_symmetry.space_group_name_H-M   'P 1'
#
loop_
_entity.id
_entity.type
_entity.pdbx_description
1 polymer ?
#
loop_
_entity_poly.entity_id
_entity_poly.type
_entity_poly.pdbx_seq_one_letter_code
_entity_poly.pdbx_strand_id
1 'polypeptide(L)'
;MDKYELVKKLKTLQGLTDDEKAALIGLLRSHKKYGLVWEDKPEAVEAQLEEKLPALTEVKERAIVGDTETEHYPNHILIEGDNLHALTALSYTHAGKIDVFYIDPPYNTGNIVLSICSSKIQCYCNNAICMG
;
A
#
# COMPACT_ATOMS: atom_id res chain seq x y z
N MET A 1 -3.32 6.38 34.99
CA MET A 1 -4.35 5.75 35.85
C MET A 1 -4.85 4.51 35.13
N ASP A 2 -4.70 3.33 35.73
CA ASP A 2 -5.04 2.06 35.08
C ASP A 2 -6.57 1.92 34.95
N LYS A 3 -7.05 1.80 33.72
CA LYS A 3 -8.48 1.63 33.40
C LYS A 3 -9.02 0.30 33.92
N TYR A 4 -8.19 -0.74 34.00
CA TYR A 4 -8.59 -2.06 34.47
C TYR A 4 -8.92 -2.04 35.96
N GLU A 5 -8.06 -1.41 36.76
CA GLU A 5 -8.27 -1.23 38.21
C GLU A 5 -9.52 -0.40 38.53
N LEU A 6 -9.82 0.62 37.71
CA LEU A 6 -11.05 1.42 37.85
C LEU A 6 -12.30 0.62 37.52
N VAL A 7 -12.28 -0.18 36.45
CA VAL A 7 -13.41 -1.06 36.08
C VAL A 7 -13.65 -2.10 37.18
N LYS A 8 -12.59 -2.63 37.79
CA LYS A 8 -12.69 -3.58 38.89
C LYS A 8 -13.34 -2.94 40.12
N LYS A 9 -12.91 -1.72 40.50
CA LYS A 9 -13.52 -0.95 41.59
C LYS A 9 -14.99 -0.59 41.34
N LEU A 10 -15.34 -0.22 40.10
CA LEU A 10 -16.73 0.08 39.69
C LEU A 10 -17.67 -1.12 39.83
N LYS A 11 -17.18 -2.33 39.55
CA LYS A 11 -17.97 -3.56 39.71
C LYS A 11 -18.26 -3.89 41.18
N THR A 12 -17.33 -3.59 42.08
CA THR A 12 -17.44 -3.90 43.51
C THR A 12 -18.16 -2.83 44.34
N LEU A 13 -18.43 -1.65 43.76
CA LEU A 13 -19.13 -0.57 44.46
C LEU A 13 -20.58 -0.95 44.77
N GLN A 14 -20.94 -0.87 46.06
CA GLN A 14 -22.31 -1.02 46.55
C GLN A 14 -22.98 0.35 46.60
N GLY A 15 -24.24 0.44 46.15
CA GLY A 15 -25.02 1.69 46.13
C GLY A 15 -25.28 2.29 44.75
N LEU A 16 -24.74 1.71 43.67
CA LEU A 16 -25.16 2.00 42.30
C LEU A 16 -25.98 0.84 41.73
N THR A 17 -26.98 1.19 40.93
CA THR A 17 -27.71 0.24 40.09
C THR A 17 -26.82 -0.31 38.98
N ASP A 18 -27.16 -1.48 38.46
CA ASP A 18 -26.35 -2.13 37.42
C ASP A 18 -26.33 -1.34 36.11
N ASP A 19 -27.39 -0.57 35.82
CA ASP A 19 -27.47 0.33 34.67
C ASP A 19 -26.49 1.50 34.79
N GLU A 20 -26.37 2.12 35.97
CA GLU A 20 -25.42 3.19 36.22
C GLU A 20 -23.97 2.70 36.13
N LYS A 21 -23.69 1.49 36.62
CA LYS A 21 -22.38 0.84 36.48
C LYS A 21 -22.04 0.58 35.01
N ALA A 22 -23.01 0.11 34.22
CA ALA A 22 -22.83 -0.11 32.78
C ALA A 22 -22.53 1.19 32.03
N ALA A 23 -23.25 2.27 32.35
CA ALA A 23 -23.01 3.60 31.77
C ALA A 23 -21.61 4.14 32.08
N LEU A 24 -21.17 4.02 33.34
CA LEU A 24 -19.82 4.43 33.78
C LEU A 24 -18.70 3.62 33.12
N ILE A 25 -18.90 2.30 32.98
CA ILE A 25 -17.96 1.44 32.25
C ILE A 25 -17.91 1.83 30.77
N GLY A 26 -19.04 2.18 30.16
CA GLY A 26 -19.11 2.69 28.79
C GLY A 26 -18.29 3.98 28.60
N LEU A 27 -18.41 4.93 29.54
CA LEU A 27 -17.62 6.17 29.54
C LEU A 27 -16.12 5.89 29.72
N LEU A 28 -15.73 4.96 30.59
CA LEU A 28 -14.33 4.59 30.83
C LEU A 28 -13.70 3.85 29.64
N ARG A 29 -14.50 3.04 28.95
CA ARG A 29 -14.17 2.29 27.72
C ARG A 29 -14.31 3.14 26.46
N SER A 30 -14.75 4.39 26.54
CA SER A 30 -14.63 5.30 25.40
C SER A 30 -13.14 5.45 25.05
N HIS A 31 -12.71 4.67 24.07
CA HIS A 31 -11.40 4.80 23.49
C HIS A 31 -11.38 6.11 22.71
N LYS A 32 -10.30 6.87 22.83
CA LYS A 32 -10.03 7.92 21.85
C LYS A 32 -9.93 7.23 20.49
N LYS A 33 -10.85 7.50 19.58
CA LYS A 33 -10.76 7.03 18.19
C LYS A 33 -9.64 7.81 17.54
N TYR A 34 -8.47 7.18 17.42
CA TYR A 34 -7.37 7.70 16.62
C TYR A 34 -7.61 7.24 15.19
N GLY A 35 -7.61 8.18 14.25
CA GLY A 35 -7.77 7.93 12.84
C GLY A 35 -7.29 9.14 12.07
N LEU A 36 -6.66 8.90 10.92
CA LEU A 36 -6.42 9.94 9.94
C LEU A 36 -7.71 10.11 9.14
N VAL A 37 -8.16 11.34 8.95
CA VAL A 37 -9.33 11.68 8.15
C VAL A 37 -8.84 12.56 7.02
N TRP A 38 -9.16 12.17 5.79
CA TRP A 38 -8.84 12.92 4.59
C TRP A 38 -10.07 12.97 3.69
N GLU A 39 -10.07 13.89 2.73
CA GLU A 39 -11.11 13.97 1.71
C GLU A 39 -10.95 12.81 0.72
N ASP A 40 -12.05 12.16 0.36
CA ASP A 40 -12.06 11.18 -0.73
C ASP A 40 -11.76 11.90 -2.05
N LYS A 41 -10.57 11.64 -2.60
CA LYS A 41 -10.13 12.15 -3.90
C LYS A 41 -9.76 10.96 -4.77
N PRO A 42 -10.75 10.36 -5.46
CA PRO A 42 -10.49 9.24 -6.36
C PRO A 42 -9.59 9.71 -7.50
N GLU A 43 -8.60 8.89 -7.85
CA GLU A 43 -7.73 9.18 -8.97
C GLU A 43 -8.34 8.69 -10.28
N ALA A 44 -8.09 9.39 -11.38
CA ALA A 44 -8.62 8.99 -12.69
C ALA A 44 -8.12 7.59 -13.11
N VAL A 45 -6.93 7.20 -12.67
CA VAL A 45 -6.35 5.88 -12.91
C VAL A 45 -7.12 4.77 -12.17
N GLU A 46 -7.58 5.03 -10.95
CA GLU A 46 -8.39 4.06 -10.19
C GLU A 46 -9.71 3.76 -10.90
N ALA A 47 -10.40 4.81 -11.37
CA ALA A 47 -11.63 4.64 -12.14
C ALA A 47 -11.41 3.85 -13.45
N GLN A 48 -10.26 4.03 -14.10
CA GLN A 48 -9.92 3.28 -15.32
C GLN A 48 -9.69 1.79 -15.04
N LEU A 49 -9.12 1.45 -13.88
CA LEU A 49 -8.84 0.07 -13.49
C LEU A 49 -10.10 -0.74 -13.18
N GLU A 50 -11.21 -0.09 -12.83
CA GLU A 50 -12.50 -0.77 -12.64
C GLU A 50 -13.03 -1.38 -13.95
N GLU A 51 -12.81 -0.70 -15.07
CA GLU A 51 -13.31 -1.13 -16.39
C GLU A 51 -12.27 -1.85 -17.24
N LYS A 52 -10.98 -1.54 -17.05
CA LYS A 52 -9.90 -2.02 -17.93
C LYS A 52 -8.68 -2.52 -17.15
N LEU A 53 -8.40 -3.81 -17.30
CA LEU A 53 -7.18 -4.41 -16.75
C LEU A 53 -5.97 -4.07 -17.63
N PRO A 54 -4.84 -3.64 -17.03
CA PRO A 54 -3.62 -3.33 -17.76
C PRO A 54 -2.95 -4.62 -18.25
N ALA A 55 -2.44 -4.58 -19.49
CA ALA A 55 -1.64 -5.64 -20.09
C ALA A 55 -0.26 -5.10 -20.48
N LEU A 56 0.79 -5.87 -20.24
CA LEU A 56 2.16 -5.50 -20.59
C LEU A 56 2.45 -5.92 -22.04
N THR A 57 2.95 -4.99 -22.84
CA THR A 57 3.40 -5.25 -24.21
C THR A 57 4.92 -5.11 -24.27
N GLU A 58 5.60 -6.15 -24.74
CA GLU A 58 7.05 -6.13 -24.92
C GLU A 58 7.44 -5.21 -26.09
N VAL A 59 8.44 -4.35 -25.87
CA VAL A 59 9.04 -3.48 -26.90
C VAL A 59 10.44 -3.99 -27.20
N LYS A 60 10.56 -4.86 -28.21
CA LYS A 60 11.80 -5.59 -28.53
C LYS A 60 12.96 -4.67 -28.89
N GLU A 61 12.66 -3.49 -29.44
CA GLU A 61 13.65 -2.50 -29.84
C GLU A 61 14.38 -1.88 -28.65
N ARG A 62 13.81 -1.96 -27.44
CA ARG A 62 14.37 -1.43 -26.19
C ARG A 62 14.86 -2.55 -25.27
N ALA A 63 15.02 -3.75 -25.79
CA ALA A 63 15.54 -4.87 -25.03
C ALA A 63 16.96 -4.54 -24.54
N ILE A 64 17.18 -4.71 -23.23
CA ILE A 64 18.50 -4.57 -22.63
C ILE A 64 19.22 -5.89 -22.83
N VAL A 65 20.03 -5.98 -23.89
CA VAL A 65 20.83 -7.16 -24.21
C VAL A 65 22.20 -7.01 -23.57
N GLY A 66 22.51 -7.86 -22.57
CA GLY A 66 23.87 -7.99 -22.02
C GLY A 66 24.76 -8.90 -22.89
N ASP A 67 26.06 -8.94 -22.61
CA ASP A 67 26.97 -9.89 -23.27
C ASP A 67 26.55 -11.33 -22.93
N THR A 68 26.02 -12.04 -23.92
CA THR A 68 25.37 -13.35 -23.75
C THR A 68 26.35 -14.52 -23.73
N GLU A 69 27.66 -14.28 -23.89
CA GLU A 69 28.64 -15.35 -24.06
C GLU A 69 29.20 -15.93 -22.75
N THR A 70 29.11 -15.23 -21.62
CA THR A 70 29.81 -15.68 -20.39
C THR A 70 29.00 -15.75 -19.11
N GLU A 71 27.87 -15.05 -18.97
CA GLU A 71 27.16 -15.02 -17.68
C GLU A 71 25.64 -15.03 -17.86
N HIS A 72 25.00 -15.94 -17.12
CA HIS A 72 23.55 -16.12 -17.02
C HIS A 72 22.97 -14.95 -16.21
N TYR A 73 22.99 -13.73 -16.76
CA TYR A 73 22.50 -12.55 -16.05
C TYR A 73 20.99 -12.65 -15.80
N PRO A 74 20.50 -12.23 -14.63
CA PRO A 74 19.07 -12.20 -14.33
C PRO A 74 18.36 -11.19 -15.24
N ASN A 75 17.19 -11.60 -15.76
CA ASN A 75 16.34 -10.73 -16.58
C ASN A 75 15.86 -9.52 -15.77
N HIS A 76 16.34 -8.32 -16.12
CA HIS A 76 15.83 -7.06 -15.57
C HIS A 76 14.61 -6.59 -16.37
N ILE A 77 13.58 -6.12 -15.67
CA ILE A 77 12.34 -5.62 -16.30
C ILE A 77 12.22 -4.12 -16.06
N LEU A 78 12.08 -3.37 -17.15
CA LEU A 78 11.75 -1.94 -17.12
C LEU A 78 10.33 -1.75 -17.64
N ILE A 79 9.47 -1.14 -16.83
CA ILE A 79 8.07 -0.88 -17.20
C ILE A 79 7.88 0.63 -17.35
N GLU A 80 7.45 1.07 -18.53
CA GLU A 80 7.09 2.45 -18.81
C GLU A 80 5.56 2.60 -18.74
N GLY A 81 5.09 3.46 -17.84
CA GLY A 81 3.67 3.70 -17.61
C GLY A 81 3.42 4.38 -16.29
N ASP A 82 2.15 4.42 -15.88
CA ASP A 82 1.76 4.83 -14.54
C ASP A 82 2.11 3.72 -13.53
N ASN A 83 2.51 4.12 -12.32
CA ASN A 83 2.96 3.18 -11.30
C ASN A 83 1.83 2.26 -10.82
N LEU A 84 0.60 2.76 -10.73
CA LEU A 84 -0.55 1.99 -10.26
C LEU A 84 -0.94 0.92 -11.29
N HIS A 85 -0.94 1.26 -12.58
CA HIS A 85 -1.16 0.30 -13.67
C HIS A 85 -0.08 -0.80 -13.69
N ALA A 86 1.19 -0.41 -13.58
CA ALA A 86 2.31 -1.34 -13.60
C ALA A 86 2.27 -2.32 -12.41
N LEU A 87 2.03 -1.81 -11.20
CA LEU A 87 1.89 -2.63 -9.99
C LEU A 87 0.66 -3.54 -10.08
N THR A 88 -0.44 -3.07 -10.65
CA THR A 88 -1.64 -3.89 -10.88
C THR A 88 -1.32 -5.06 -11.81
N ALA A 89 -0.63 -4.84 -12.92
CA ALA A 89 -0.22 -5.92 -13.82
C ALA A 89 0.77 -6.90 -13.15
N LEU A 90 1.73 -6.38 -12.37
CA LEU A 90 2.69 -7.19 -11.63
C LEU A 90 2.03 -8.00 -10.51
N SER A 91 0.92 -7.53 -9.93
CA SER A 91 0.20 -8.26 -8.89
C SER A 91 -0.28 -9.65 -9.35
N TYR A 92 -0.59 -9.82 -10.64
CA TYR A 92 -1.01 -11.11 -11.19
C TYR A 92 0.14 -12.10 -11.33
N THR A 93 1.34 -11.63 -11.64
CA THR A 93 2.48 -12.49 -12.02
C THR A 93 3.51 -12.64 -10.91
N HIS A 94 3.69 -11.60 -10.08
CA HIS A 94 4.76 -11.44 -9.09
C HIS A 94 4.25 -11.22 -7.66
N ALA A 95 2.96 -11.48 -7.38
CA ALA A 95 2.43 -11.47 -6.01
C ALA A 95 3.26 -12.36 -5.07
N GLY A 96 3.79 -11.76 -4.00
CA GLY A 96 4.59 -12.45 -2.99
C GLY A 96 6.00 -12.86 -3.44
N LYS A 97 6.44 -12.46 -4.64
CA LYS A 97 7.77 -12.81 -5.19
C LYS A 97 8.80 -11.67 -5.09
N ILE A 98 8.41 -10.51 -4.58
CA ILE A 98 9.27 -9.33 -4.49
C ILE A 98 9.79 -9.21 -3.06
N ASP A 99 11.10 -9.33 -2.89
CA ASP A 99 11.75 -9.30 -1.58
C ASP A 99 11.89 -7.88 -1.01
N VAL A 100 12.21 -6.91 -1.87
CA VAL A 100 12.51 -5.52 -1.48
C VAL A 100 11.88 -4.54 -2.46
N PHE A 101 11.24 -3.50 -1.92
CA PHE A 101 10.77 -2.34 -2.67
C PHE A 101 11.54 -1.10 -2.26
N TYR A 102 12.00 -0.33 -3.25
CA TYR A 102 12.58 0.99 -3.05
C TYR A 102 11.75 2.01 -3.82
N ILE A 103 11.23 3.02 -3.12
CA ILE A 103 10.43 4.11 -3.69
C ILE A 103 10.97 5.44 -3.20
N ASP A 104 11.13 6.40 -4.12
CA ASP A 104 11.47 7.79 -3.82
C ASP A 104 10.32 8.69 -4.31
N PRO A 105 9.20 8.74 -3.58
CA PRO A 105 8.05 9.53 -3.99
C PRO A 105 8.35 11.04 -3.84
N PRO A 106 7.71 11.91 -4.64
CA PRO A 106 7.90 13.34 -4.51
C PRO A 106 7.50 13.82 -3.10
N TYR A 107 8.37 14.58 -2.45
CA TYR A 107 8.11 15.13 -1.13
C TYR A 107 7.25 16.40 -1.27
N ASN A 108 6.09 16.42 -0.62
CA ASN A 108 5.13 17.54 -0.59
C ASN A 108 5.66 18.74 0.24
N THR A 109 6.79 19.30 -0.17
CA THR A 109 7.55 20.37 0.49
C THR A 109 7.02 21.78 0.19
N GLY A 110 5.94 21.91 -0.61
CA GLY A 110 5.29 23.18 -0.94
C GLY A 110 5.94 23.96 -2.10
N ASN A 111 7.19 23.67 -2.47
CA ASN A 111 7.84 24.25 -3.66
C ASN A 111 7.49 23.53 -4.96
N ILE A 112 7.00 22.30 -4.86
CA ILE A 112 6.54 21.47 -5.97
C ILE A 112 5.08 21.13 -5.65
N VAL A 113 4.17 21.52 -6.53
CA VAL A 113 2.78 21.03 -6.46
C VAL A 113 2.82 19.55 -6.79
N LEU A 114 2.40 18.70 -5.85
CA LEU A 114 2.22 17.26 -6.09
C LEU A 114 1.03 17.06 -7.04
N SER A 115 1.28 17.21 -8.34
CA SER A 115 0.46 16.56 -9.37
C SER A 115 1.08 15.20 -9.61
N ILE A 116 0.36 14.14 -9.24
CA ILE A 116 0.78 12.73 -9.23
C ILE A 116 1.68 12.42 -10.44
N CYS A 117 2.95 12.10 -10.15
CA CYS A 117 3.99 11.86 -11.15
C CYS A 117 3.78 10.50 -11.82
N SER A 118 3.57 10.48 -13.14
CA SER A 118 3.83 9.30 -13.98
C SER A 118 5.30 8.93 -13.85
N SER A 119 5.58 7.89 -13.05
CA SER A 119 6.92 7.49 -12.65
C SER A 119 7.27 6.14 -13.29
N LYS A 120 8.46 6.06 -13.92
CA LYS A 120 9.00 4.81 -14.46
C LYS A 120 9.36 3.87 -13.30
N ILE A 121 8.89 2.64 -13.36
CA ILE A 121 9.26 1.60 -12.39
C ILE A 121 10.38 0.75 -12.97
N GLN A 122 11.49 0.68 -12.24
CA GLN A 122 12.56 -0.28 -12.49
C GLN A 122 12.47 -1.38 -11.44
N CYS A 123 12.11 -2.61 -11.85
CA CYS A 123 12.00 -3.75 -10.95
C CYS A 123 13.23 -4.65 -11.11
N TYR A 124 13.91 -4.93 -9.99
CA TYR A 124 14.94 -5.96 -9.90
C TYR A 124 14.29 -7.24 -9.39
N CYS A 125 13.94 -8.16 -10.29
CA CYS A 125 13.50 -9.50 -9.91
C CYS A 125 14.67 -10.48 -10.10
N ASN A 126 15.15 -11.05 -9.00
CA ASN A 126 15.95 -12.28 -9.08
C ASN A 126 14.97 -13.42 -9.37
N ASN A 127 14.93 -13.85 -10.64
CA ASN A 127 13.99 -14.83 -11.23
C ASN A 127 12.60 -14.28 -11.58
N ALA A 128 12.48 -13.69 -12.78
CA ALA A 128 11.20 -13.55 -13.46
C ALA A 128 11.26 -14.29 -14.81
N ILE A 129 10.36 -15.25 -14.94
CA ILE A 129 10.16 -16.13 -16.09
C ILE A 129 9.53 -15.30 -17.22
N CYS A 130 10.16 -15.32 -18.41
CA CYS A 130 9.53 -14.88 -19.65
C CYS A 130 8.38 -15.84 -19.98
N MET A 131 7.15 -15.34 -20.04
CA MET A 131 6.05 -16.09 -20.67
C MET A 131 5.77 -15.47 -22.04
N GLY A 132 5.80 -16.32 -23.06
CA GLY A 132 5.30 -16.05 -24.40
C GLY A 132 3.82 -16.38 -24.55
#